data_AF-A0A1Q3ECE9-F1
#
_entry.id   AF-A0A1Q3ECE9-F1
#
_cell.length_a   1.000
_cell.length_b   1.000
_cell.length_c   1.000
_cell.angle_alpha   90.00
_cell.angle_beta   90.00
_cell.angle_gamma   90.00
#
_symmetry.space_group_name_H-M   'P 1'
#
loop_
_entity.id
_entity.type
_entity.pdbx_description
1 polymer ?
#
loop_
_entity_poly.entity_id
_entity_poly.type
_entity_poly.pdbx_seq_one_letter_code
_entity_poly.pdbx_strand_id
1 'polypeptide(L)'
;MTNRKTTSKEGPEETSRLQYLGLLSGPTAALSSKGYIRPPTSHQADLKKVMRAELGDQTWQFPLDRVARMLSPKKRIAPLDDKVIDHLGNYACVSDSPGFMKKLKNAVMKLGPRLKDIQWPSGPDERPFYTPLAQFLNACVSVCKEELTNDDRYTKGPFHDLEFIVYDKETQDSVDGASPVKPDLVGGKKFMAFADSDDCKVKSARLYWNPPDKNMSPILLPVEVKDNWIELVCQAATYARCLFSTSPLRQYSLVLGYNHKEGTFRFLIFHRGGLSASLPLDLRDEDSHKSLLHVFLSLLSCSHARDAGIAAWCNERQFKLPVDNSDKPDYVDANVDEILHDAVLHAMLGWLAICQEELQHRDVSVGNVLRLENPVEMPSFKFKSDIADLIGTLSLSETLPFTVTEQIARLESSLAELKVNTRCLGFIIDGDMAVDWKTYFDANHDGTRSGTFEFMSDKLRESLYLPRTYIQSTVDDLASFYYVGQWAAVFNPSHQSDMLEQLRNHVAGPLAWRSFATSRIINLSPKTPSHRQDYGLFLQCCQPILKEWHDSIDSLDRRFVEVTDELTAHFDGKIDSNTYRSLFLSFSYHGVADFAQILERHGASLASYDKLDS
;
A
#
# COMPACT_ATOMS: atom_id res chain seq x y z
N MET A 1 -63.73 14.32 -28.64
CA MET A 1 -63.85 15.14 -27.41
C MET A 1 -64.13 14.18 -26.26
N THR A 2 -63.24 14.18 -25.24
CA THR A 2 -63.47 13.85 -23.80
C THR A 2 -64.38 12.65 -23.50
N ASN A 3 -64.05 11.63 -22.71
CA ASN A 3 -63.17 11.44 -21.56
C ASN A 3 -63.78 10.19 -20.87
N ARG A 4 -63.00 9.19 -20.47
CA ARG A 4 -63.24 8.51 -19.18
C ARG A 4 -62.09 7.57 -18.83
N LYS A 5 -61.47 7.88 -17.68
CA LYS A 5 -60.54 7.06 -16.93
C LYS A 5 -61.17 5.71 -16.59
N THR A 6 -60.38 4.64 -16.70
CA THR A 6 -60.45 3.49 -15.79
C THR A 6 -59.02 3.03 -15.49
N THR A 7 -58.73 2.92 -14.21
CA THR A 7 -57.55 2.31 -13.61
C THR A 7 -57.81 0.82 -13.41
N SER A 8 -56.83 -0.04 -13.69
CA SER A 8 -56.22 -0.95 -12.70
C SER A 8 -55.48 -2.14 -13.35
N LYS A 9 -54.34 -2.46 -12.72
CA LYS A 9 -53.60 -3.73 -12.69
C LYS A 9 -52.75 -4.12 -13.91
N GLU A 10 -51.47 -3.79 -13.84
CA GLU A 10 -50.38 -4.57 -14.43
C GLU A 10 -49.53 -5.17 -13.29
N GLY A 11 -49.12 -6.43 -13.50
CA GLY A 11 -48.37 -7.25 -12.56
C GLY A 11 -46.87 -6.92 -12.52
N PRO A 12 -46.11 -7.54 -11.60
CA PRO A 12 -44.68 -7.30 -11.52
C PRO A 12 -43.93 -8.14 -12.55
N GLU A 13 -43.18 -7.46 -13.42
CA GLU A 13 -42.17 -8.03 -14.31
C GLU A 13 -41.01 -8.64 -13.51
N GLU A 14 -40.56 -9.79 -14.02
CA GLU A 14 -39.40 -10.55 -13.60
C GLU A 14 -38.11 -9.73 -13.66
N THR A 15 -37.46 -9.52 -12.51
CA THR A 15 -36.04 -9.16 -12.45
C THR A 15 -35.21 -10.42 -12.29
N SER A 16 -34.60 -10.81 -13.41
CA SER A 16 -33.65 -11.92 -13.54
C SER A 16 -32.43 -11.72 -12.61
N ARG A 17 -32.42 -12.47 -11.50
CA ARG A 17 -31.21 -12.70 -10.67
C ARG A 17 -30.48 -13.92 -11.24
N LEU A 18 -29.38 -13.68 -11.93
CA LEU A 18 -28.41 -14.72 -12.27
C LEU A 18 -27.69 -15.18 -10.99
N GLN A 19 -28.04 -16.37 -10.52
CA GLN A 19 -27.21 -17.21 -9.67
C GLN A 19 -26.01 -17.73 -10.49
N TYR A 20 -24.80 -17.64 -9.97
CA TYR A 20 -23.75 -18.63 -10.22
C TYR A 20 -22.97 -18.92 -8.94
N LEU A 21 -22.97 -20.20 -8.61
CA LEU A 21 -22.33 -20.87 -7.48
C LEU A 21 -20.87 -21.21 -7.80
N GLY A 22 -20.04 -21.17 -6.75
CA GLY A 22 -19.21 -22.32 -6.39
C GLY A 22 -17.82 -22.43 -7.02
N LEU A 23 -16.80 -22.06 -6.25
CA LEU A 23 -15.59 -22.86 -6.01
C LEU A 23 -14.82 -22.18 -4.88
N LEU A 24 -15.03 -22.67 -3.66
CA LEU A 24 -14.15 -22.66 -2.49
C LEU A 24 -15.03 -23.11 -1.30
N SER A 25 -15.34 -24.41 -1.21
CA SER A 25 -15.87 -24.99 0.03
C SER A 25 -15.33 -26.39 0.29
N GLY A 26 -14.64 -26.50 1.43
CA GLY A 26 -14.54 -27.70 2.29
C GLY A 26 -13.17 -28.39 2.36
N PRO A 27 -12.88 -29.17 3.44
CA PRO A 27 -13.44 -29.13 4.79
C PRO A 27 -12.38 -29.15 5.93
N THR A 28 -12.85 -28.84 7.14
CA THR A 28 -12.21 -29.02 8.44
C THR A 28 -11.82 -30.49 8.71
N ALA A 29 -10.58 -30.72 9.16
CA ALA A 29 -10.19 -31.94 9.88
C ALA A 29 -9.15 -31.62 10.96
N ALA A 30 -9.45 -32.04 12.18
CA ALA A 30 -8.59 -31.97 13.36
C ALA A 30 -7.46 -33.01 13.27
N LEU A 31 -6.23 -32.64 13.63
CA LEU A 31 -5.15 -33.58 13.98
C LEU A 31 -4.21 -33.00 15.05
N SER A 32 -4.42 -33.52 16.27
CA SER A 32 -3.42 -34.05 17.22
C SER A 32 -1.94 -33.68 17.08
N SER A 33 -1.37 -33.27 18.23
CA SER A 33 0.05 -33.21 18.59
C SER A 33 0.92 -34.38 18.10
N LYS A 34 2.10 -34.05 17.52
CA LYS A 34 3.45 -34.53 17.85
C LYS A 34 4.42 -34.30 16.68
N GLY A 35 5.61 -33.80 16.99
CA GLY A 35 6.80 -33.96 16.15
C GLY A 35 7.41 -32.64 15.68
N TYR A 36 8.48 -32.21 16.37
CA TYR A 36 9.42 -31.20 15.88
C TYR A 36 9.95 -31.59 14.50
N ILE A 37 9.63 -30.79 13.49
CA ILE A 37 10.26 -30.82 12.17
C ILE A 37 11.21 -29.62 12.11
N ARG A 38 12.45 -29.87 11.65
CA ARG A 38 13.51 -28.87 11.44
C ARG A 38 12.97 -27.63 10.69
N PRO A 39 13.54 -26.43 10.94
CA PRO A 39 13.04 -25.19 10.33
C PRO A 39 13.19 -25.28 8.81
N PRO A 40 12.15 -24.93 8.02
CA PRO A 40 12.26 -24.96 6.58
C PRO A 40 13.08 -23.76 6.11
N THR A 41 14.03 -24.05 5.22
CA THR A 41 14.52 -23.09 4.24
C THR A 41 13.37 -22.73 3.29
N SER A 42 12.77 -21.53 3.39
CA SER A 42 12.39 -20.69 2.23
C SER A 42 11.54 -19.45 2.61
N HIS A 43 12.09 -18.25 2.40
CA HIS A 43 11.43 -16.95 2.63
C HIS A 43 10.24 -16.64 1.69
N GLN A 44 10.14 -17.29 0.52
CA GLN A 44 9.07 -17.07 -0.46
C GLN A 44 7.77 -17.81 -0.10
N ALA A 45 7.87 -18.99 0.54
CA ALA A 45 6.69 -19.75 0.96
C ALA A 45 5.89 -19.01 2.04
N ASP A 46 6.58 -18.29 2.92
CA ASP A 46 5.96 -17.48 3.97
C ASP A 46 5.17 -16.30 3.38
N LEU A 47 5.74 -15.60 2.39
CA LEU A 47 5.02 -14.54 1.66
C LEU A 47 3.75 -15.08 1.00
N LYS A 48 3.81 -16.24 0.34
CA LYS A 48 2.61 -16.86 -0.25
C LYS A 48 1.52 -17.14 0.78
N LYS A 49 1.89 -17.54 2.01
CA LYS A 49 0.95 -17.77 3.10
C LYS A 49 0.29 -16.46 3.55
N VAL A 50 1.06 -15.38 3.64
CA VAL A 50 0.54 -14.03 3.95
C VAL A 50 -0.41 -13.56 2.85
N MET A 51 -0.03 -13.71 1.57
CA MET A 51 -0.87 -13.30 0.43
C MET A 51 -2.21 -14.03 0.41
N ARG A 52 -2.23 -15.32 0.77
CA ARG A 52 -3.48 -16.07 0.87
C ARG A 52 -4.42 -15.50 1.94
N ALA A 53 -3.89 -15.00 3.05
CA ALA A 53 -4.68 -14.35 4.08
C ALA A 53 -5.14 -12.95 3.66
N GLU A 54 -4.26 -12.16 3.05
CA GLU A 54 -4.58 -10.80 2.56
C GLU A 54 -5.64 -10.80 1.45
N LEU A 55 -5.57 -11.74 0.50
CA LEU A 55 -6.51 -11.79 -0.62
C LEU A 55 -7.91 -12.29 -0.22
N GLY A 56 -8.01 -13.16 0.80
CA GLY A 56 -9.27 -13.63 1.39
C GLY A 56 -10.43 -13.80 0.40
N ASP A 57 -11.57 -13.17 0.72
CA ASP A 57 -12.76 -13.08 -0.15
C ASP A 57 -12.75 -11.84 -1.08
N GLN A 58 -11.65 -11.09 -1.13
CA GLN A 58 -11.50 -9.85 -1.90
C GLN A 58 -11.04 -10.13 -3.35
N THR A 59 -11.68 -11.09 -4.00
CA THR A 59 -11.39 -11.45 -5.39
C THR A 59 -12.62 -11.28 -6.27
N TRP A 60 -12.52 -10.42 -7.27
CA TRP A 60 -13.57 -10.20 -8.28
C TRP A 60 -13.12 -10.74 -9.63
N GLN A 61 -14.06 -11.26 -10.42
CA GLN A 61 -13.77 -11.76 -11.76
C GLN A 61 -14.60 -11.01 -12.80
N PHE A 62 -13.96 -10.63 -13.91
CA PHE A 62 -14.57 -9.85 -14.96
C PHE A 62 -14.31 -10.42 -16.36
N PRO A 63 -15.26 -10.28 -17.30
CA PRO A 63 -15.01 -10.48 -18.72
C PRO A 63 -13.89 -9.58 -19.26
N LEU A 64 -13.19 -10.04 -20.30
CA LEU A 64 -12.02 -9.35 -20.84
C LEU A 64 -12.33 -7.98 -21.48
N ASP A 65 -13.52 -7.80 -22.05
CA ASP A 65 -13.95 -6.49 -22.57
C ASP A 65 -14.04 -5.47 -21.43
N ARG A 66 -14.51 -5.89 -20.25
CA ARG A 66 -14.54 -5.04 -19.06
C ARG A 66 -13.14 -4.78 -18.53
N VAL A 67 -12.26 -5.79 -18.52
CA VAL A 67 -10.83 -5.62 -18.15
C VAL A 67 -10.13 -4.63 -19.09
N ALA A 68 -10.36 -4.71 -20.40
CA ALA A 68 -9.81 -3.77 -21.37
C ALA A 68 -10.27 -2.32 -21.05
N ARG A 69 -11.54 -2.11 -20.72
CA ARG A 69 -12.06 -0.81 -20.30
C ARG A 69 -11.48 -0.33 -18.95
N MET A 70 -11.27 -1.24 -18.01
CA MET A 70 -10.60 -0.95 -16.72
C MET A 70 -9.16 -0.47 -16.94
N LEU A 71 -8.44 -1.02 -17.92
CA LEU A 71 -7.05 -0.67 -18.23
C LEU A 71 -6.90 0.43 -19.29
N SER A 72 -7.96 0.75 -20.04
CA SER A 72 -7.95 1.77 -21.08
C SER A 72 -7.81 3.20 -20.50
N PRO A 73 -7.15 4.12 -21.23
CA PRO A 73 -7.34 5.54 -21.01
C PRO A 73 -8.83 5.87 -21.07
N LYS A 74 -9.28 6.70 -20.13
CA LYS A 74 -10.69 7.02 -19.99
C LYS A 74 -10.89 8.41 -19.41
N LYS A 75 -11.98 9.05 -19.80
CA LYS A 75 -12.39 10.36 -19.29
C LYS A 75 -13.79 10.22 -18.68
N ARG A 76 -13.96 10.73 -17.46
CA ARG A 76 -15.27 10.78 -16.82
C ARG A 76 -16.20 11.69 -17.64
N ILE A 77 -17.41 11.22 -17.91
CA ILE A 77 -18.45 11.94 -18.65
C ILE A 77 -19.63 12.35 -17.75
N ALA A 78 -19.83 11.66 -16.63
CA ALA A 78 -20.86 12.00 -15.65
C ALA A 78 -20.31 12.96 -14.58
N PRO A 79 -21.14 13.88 -14.05
CA PRO A 79 -20.76 14.70 -12.90
C PRO A 79 -20.37 13.83 -11.69
N LEU A 80 -19.60 14.41 -10.76
CA LEU A 80 -19.36 13.82 -9.44
C LEU A 80 -20.65 13.87 -8.62
N ASP A 81 -21.09 12.71 -8.17
CA ASP A 81 -22.12 12.58 -7.14
C ASP A 81 -21.41 12.03 -5.91
N ASP A 82 -21.29 12.87 -4.88
CA ASP A 82 -20.52 12.58 -3.66
C ASP A 82 -21.11 11.41 -2.85
N LYS A 83 -22.27 10.86 -3.25
CA LYS A 83 -22.99 9.82 -2.52
C LYS A 83 -23.02 8.45 -3.20
N VAL A 84 -22.41 8.30 -4.38
CA VAL A 84 -22.54 7.06 -5.18
C VAL A 84 -21.18 6.51 -5.57
N ILE A 85 -21.00 5.19 -5.37
CA ILE A 85 -19.84 4.42 -5.85
C ILE A 85 -19.68 4.67 -7.36
N ASP A 86 -18.51 5.13 -7.78
CA ASP A 86 -18.29 5.44 -9.18
C ASP A 86 -18.32 4.16 -10.04
N HIS A 87 -18.89 4.27 -11.23
CA HIS A 87 -19.12 3.13 -12.12
C HIS A 87 -18.38 3.33 -13.44
N LEU A 88 -17.87 2.25 -14.02
CA LEU A 88 -17.18 2.29 -15.33
C LEU A 88 -18.07 2.82 -16.46
N GLY A 89 -19.40 2.74 -16.32
CA GLY A 89 -20.37 3.36 -17.23
C GLY A 89 -20.31 4.89 -17.26
N ASN A 90 -19.75 5.53 -16.22
CA ASN A 90 -19.58 6.98 -16.13
C ASN A 90 -18.35 7.49 -16.88
N TYR A 91 -17.65 6.60 -17.60
CA TYR A 91 -16.41 6.91 -18.29
C TYR A 91 -16.49 6.60 -19.79
N ALA A 92 -16.07 7.55 -20.60
CA ALA A 92 -15.76 7.32 -22.00
C ALA A 92 -14.37 6.68 -22.10
N CYS A 93 -14.32 5.38 -22.38
CA CYS A 93 -13.09 4.62 -22.54
C CYS A 93 -12.61 4.68 -24.00
N VAL A 94 -11.31 4.92 -24.22
CA VAL A 94 -10.72 4.92 -25.57
C VAL A 94 -10.92 3.58 -26.26
N SER A 95 -10.89 2.48 -25.50
CA SER A 95 -11.15 1.11 -25.95
C SER A 95 -12.52 0.90 -26.60
N ASP A 96 -13.49 1.78 -26.33
CA ASP A 96 -14.87 1.69 -26.86
C ASP A 96 -15.04 2.54 -28.13
N SER A 97 -14.03 3.32 -28.52
CA SER A 97 -14.12 4.21 -29.66
C SER A 97 -14.14 3.46 -31.00
N PRO A 98 -14.89 3.93 -32.02
CA PRO A 98 -14.92 3.28 -33.33
C PRO A 98 -13.54 3.14 -33.98
N GLY A 99 -12.68 4.15 -33.80
CA GLY A 99 -11.31 4.13 -34.30
C GLY A 99 -10.46 3.04 -33.63
N PHE A 100 -10.60 2.86 -32.32
CA PHE A 100 -9.95 1.78 -31.58
C PHE A 100 -10.43 0.39 -32.05
N MET A 101 -11.75 0.20 -32.20
CA MET A 101 -12.31 -1.08 -32.65
C MET A 101 -11.88 -1.46 -34.07
N LYS A 102 -11.70 -0.46 -34.95
CA LYS A 102 -11.11 -0.67 -36.29
C LYS A 102 -9.67 -1.17 -36.19
N LYS A 103 -8.84 -0.54 -35.36
CA LYS A 103 -7.45 -0.97 -35.09
C LYS A 103 -7.41 -2.38 -34.51
N LEU A 104 -8.29 -2.70 -33.55
CA LEU A 104 -8.40 -4.04 -32.97
C LEU A 104 -8.70 -5.09 -34.04
N LYS A 105 -9.67 -4.84 -34.92
CA LYS A 105 -9.99 -5.75 -36.03
C LYS A 105 -8.79 -5.98 -36.95
N ASN A 106 -8.03 -4.94 -37.27
CA ASN A 106 -6.81 -5.05 -38.07
C ASN A 106 -5.73 -5.88 -37.36
N ALA A 107 -5.51 -5.64 -36.06
CA ALA A 107 -4.55 -6.39 -35.27
C ALA A 107 -4.89 -7.89 -35.24
N VAL A 108 -6.17 -8.25 -35.08
CA VAL A 108 -6.64 -9.64 -35.13
C VAL A 108 -6.28 -10.30 -36.47
N MET A 109 -6.54 -9.62 -37.60
CA MET A 109 -6.20 -10.16 -38.92
C MET A 109 -4.69 -10.37 -39.12
N LYS A 110 -3.86 -9.53 -38.49
CA LYS A 110 -2.38 -9.62 -38.55
C LYS A 110 -1.78 -10.66 -37.61
N LEU A 111 -2.48 -11.02 -36.53
CA LEU A 111 -1.95 -11.91 -35.51
C LEU A 111 -1.84 -13.36 -36.01
N GLY A 112 -2.90 -13.89 -36.63
CA GLY A 112 -2.97 -15.29 -37.07
C GLY A 112 -1.72 -15.79 -37.81
N PRO A 113 -1.22 -15.08 -38.85
CA PRO A 113 0.01 -15.45 -39.54
C PRO A 113 1.26 -15.56 -38.65
N ARG A 114 1.36 -14.76 -37.59
CA ARG A 114 2.53 -14.74 -36.66
C ARG A 114 2.53 -15.87 -35.66
N LEU A 115 1.36 -16.44 -35.40
CA LEU A 115 1.22 -17.53 -34.44
C LEU A 115 1.56 -18.90 -35.04
N LYS A 116 1.68 -19.00 -36.38
CA LYS A 116 1.91 -20.28 -37.09
C LYS A 116 3.19 -20.98 -36.68
N ASP A 117 4.22 -20.21 -36.34
CA ASP A 117 5.54 -20.73 -36.02
C ASP A 117 5.71 -21.00 -34.51
N ILE A 118 4.74 -20.64 -33.67
CA ILE A 118 4.80 -20.84 -32.23
C ILE A 118 4.34 -22.26 -31.90
N GLN A 119 5.31 -23.09 -31.50
CA GLN A 119 5.04 -24.46 -31.08
C GLN A 119 4.77 -24.51 -29.58
N TRP A 120 3.52 -24.80 -29.22
CA TRP A 120 3.13 -25.00 -27.83
C TRP A 120 3.60 -26.38 -27.34
N PRO A 121 4.31 -26.46 -26.19
CA PRO A 121 4.72 -27.74 -25.63
C PRO A 121 3.52 -28.59 -25.24
N SER A 122 3.75 -29.89 -25.16
CA SER A 122 2.87 -30.83 -24.48
C SER A 122 3.66 -31.47 -23.34
N GLY A 123 3.10 -31.51 -22.15
CA GLY A 123 3.77 -32.09 -20.99
C GLY A 123 3.39 -31.41 -19.68
N PRO A 124 3.74 -32.04 -18.55
CA PRO A 124 3.51 -31.50 -17.21
C PRO A 124 4.59 -30.50 -16.77
N ASP A 125 5.68 -30.39 -17.52
CA ASP A 125 6.80 -29.53 -17.15
C ASP A 125 6.50 -28.07 -17.49
N GLU A 126 6.72 -27.19 -16.51
CA GLU A 126 6.40 -25.77 -16.59
C GLU A 126 7.33 -24.99 -17.55
N ARG A 127 8.66 -25.18 -17.43
CA ARG A 127 9.68 -24.38 -18.13
C ARG A 127 9.59 -24.39 -19.66
N PRO A 128 9.28 -25.50 -20.33
CA PRO A 128 9.10 -25.51 -21.79
C PRO A 128 8.09 -24.48 -22.30
N PHE A 129 7.13 -24.04 -21.47
CA PHE A 129 6.11 -23.08 -21.85
C PHE A 129 6.59 -21.61 -21.84
N TYR A 130 7.73 -21.30 -21.22
CA TYR A 130 8.17 -19.91 -21.06
C TYR A 130 8.47 -19.23 -22.40
N THR A 131 9.27 -19.85 -23.26
CA THR A 131 9.66 -19.27 -24.56
C THR A 131 8.45 -19.11 -25.50
N PRO A 132 7.61 -20.14 -25.73
CA PRO A 132 6.42 -19.99 -26.57
C PRO A 132 5.44 -18.93 -26.05
N LEU A 133 5.28 -18.82 -24.72
CA LEU A 133 4.47 -17.77 -24.12
C LEU A 133 5.05 -16.37 -24.38
N ALA A 134 6.35 -16.17 -24.19
CA ALA A 134 7.01 -14.89 -24.46
C ALA A 134 6.87 -14.48 -25.94
N GLN A 135 7.10 -15.43 -26.86
CA GLN A 135 6.93 -15.22 -28.30
C GLN A 135 5.48 -14.84 -28.65
N PHE A 136 4.51 -15.53 -28.06
CA PHE A 136 3.09 -15.25 -28.25
C PHE A 136 2.71 -13.85 -27.77
N LEU A 137 3.12 -13.46 -26.55
CA LEU A 137 2.84 -12.13 -26.00
C LEU A 137 3.50 -11.03 -26.85
N ASN A 138 4.73 -11.25 -27.31
CA ASN A 138 5.41 -10.32 -28.23
C ASN A 138 4.73 -10.21 -29.59
N ALA A 139 4.20 -11.32 -30.13
CA ALA A 139 3.42 -11.29 -31.37
C ALA A 139 2.17 -10.41 -31.21
N CYS A 140 1.44 -10.55 -30.09
CA CYS A 140 0.28 -9.71 -29.75
C CYS A 140 0.67 -8.23 -29.61
N VAL A 141 1.70 -7.93 -28.83
CA VAL A 141 2.18 -6.56 -28.63
C VAL A 141 2.63 -5.94 -29.94
N SER A 142 3.36 -6.66 -30.78
CA SER A 142 3.88 -6.16 -32.05
C SER A 142 2.76 -5.79 -33.03
N VAL A 143 1.73 -6.62 -33.20
CA VAL A 143 0.59 -6.26 -34.07
C VAL A 143 -0.19 -5.07 -33.53
N CYS A 144 -0.32 -4.93 -32.21
CA CYS A 144 -0.93 -3.75 -31.61
C CYS A 144 -0.09 -2.48 -31.85
N LYS A 145 1.24 -2.55 -31.67
CA LYS A 145 2.16 -1.42 -31.91
C LYS A 145 2.05 -0.92 -33.36
N GLU A 146 1.97 -1.81 -34.34
CA GLU A 146 1.81 -1.43 -35.75
C GLU A 146 0.53 -0.62 -36.01
N GLU A 147 -0.57 -0.97 -35.35
CA GLU A 147 -1.82 -0.21 -35.47
C GLU A 147 -1.77 1.15 -34.75
N LEU A 148 -0.80 1.34 -33.86
CA LEU A 148 -0.58 2.59 -33.12
C LEU A 148 0.56 3.45 -33.69
N THR A 149 1.43 2.92 -34.57
CA THR A 149 2.66 3.60 -35.02
C THR A 149 2.42 4.96 -35.70
N ASN A 150 1.27 5.13 -36.36
CA ASN A 150 0.91 6.38 -37.04
C ASN A 150 0.23 7.41 -36.12
N ASP A 151 0.17 7.17 -34.82
CA ASP A 151 -0.53 8.01 -33.86
C ASP A 151 0.46 8.45 -32.76
N ASP A 152 1.03 9.64 -32.94
CA ASP A 152 2.04 10.25 -32.06
C ASP A 152 1.62 10.32 -30.59
N ARG A 153 0.31 10.20 -30.31
CA ARG A 153 -0.22 10.18 -28.94
C ARG A 153 0.25 8.96 -28.14
N TYR A 154 0.57 7.84 -28.81
CA TYR A 154 0.87 6.57 -28.13
C TYR A 154 2.35 6.23 -28.09
N THR A 155 3.22 7.03 -28.72
CA THR A 155 4.66 6.76 -28.84
C THR A 155 5.45 7.10 -27.58
N LYS A 156 4.81 7.64 -26.54
CA LYS A 156 5.47 8.10 -25.29
C LYS A 156 4.91 7.45 -24.02
N GLY A 157 3.96 6.54 -24.17
CA GLY A 157 3.26 5.89 -23.08
C GLY A 157 4.15 5.09 -22.12
N PRO A 158 3.68 4.76 -20.90
CA PRO A 158 4.40 3.85 -20.01
C PRO A 158 4.66 2.47 -20.65
N PHE A 159 3.79 2.03 -21.57
CA PHE A 159 3.90 0.72 -22.23
C PHE A 159 4.31 0.78 -23.71
N HIS A 160 4.62 1.95 -24.29
CA HIS A 160 4.82 2.07 -25.76
C HIS A 160 5.92 1.14 -26.31
N ASP A 161 6.97 0.91 -25.54
CA ASP A 161 8.11 0.03 -25.88
C ASP A 161 8.04 -1.32 -25.17
N LEU A 162 6.85 -1.76 -24.75
CA LEU A 162 6.65 -3.03 -24.04
C LEU A 162 7.14 -4.21 -24.87
N GLU A 163 7.93 -5.07 -24.26
CA GLU A 163 8.47 -6.31 -24.81
C GLU A 163 8.57 -7.34 -23.67
N PHE A 164 8.33 -8.61 -23.98
CA PHE A 164 8.38 -9.72 -23.03
C PHE A 164 9.60 -10.60 -23.25
N ILE A 165 10.25 -11.01 -22.17
CA ILE A 165 11.42 -11.90 -22.20
C ILE A 165 11.28 -12.98 -21.12
N VAL A 166 11.88 -14.14 -21.38
CA VAL A 166 12.05 -15.18 -20.37
C VAL A 166 13.17 -14.75 -19.42
N TYR A 167 12.84 -14.55 -18.15
CA TYR A 167 13.78 -14.11 -17.14
C TYR A 167 14.26 -15.29 -16.29
N ASP A 168 13.34 -15.96 -15.59
CA ASP A 168 13.57 -17.11 -14.70
C ASP A 168 14.84 -16.95 -13.83
N LYS A 169 15.04 -15.75 -13.29
CA LYS A 169 16.16 -15.34 -12.44
C LYS A 169 15.66 -14.46 -11.30
N GLU A 170 16.41 -14.41 -10.20
CA GLU A 170 16.10 -13.47 -9.11
C GLU A 170 16.31 -12.03 -9.60
N THR A 171 15.43 -11.12 -9.16
CA THR A 171 15.67 -9.68 -9.29
C THR A 171 16.90 -9.27 -8.49
N GLN A 172 17.45 -8.09 -8.75
CA GLN A 172 18.60 -7.61 -7.96
C GLN A 172 18.19 -6.87 -6.71
N ASP A 173 17.07 -6.17 -6.78
CA ASP A 173 16.48 -5.50 -5.64
C ASP A 173 15.53 -6.44 -4.89
N SER A 174 15.64 -6.34 -3.58
CA SER A 174 14.66 -6.77 -2.61
C SER A 174 13.63 -5.66 -2.40
N VAL A 175 12.40 -6.04 -2.08
CA VAL A 175 11.35 -5.10 -1.68
C VAL A 175 11.01 -5.33 -0.22
N ASP A 176 10.97 -4.26 0.57
CA ASP A 176 10.63 -4.29 2.00
C ASP A 176 11.47 -5.29 2.83
N GLY A 177 12.77 -5.41 2.49
CA GLY A 177 13.70 -6.35 3.13
C GLY A 177 13.44 -7.84 2.80
N ALA A 178 12.47 -8.16 1.95
CA ALA A 178 12.21 -9.53 1.49
C ALA A 178 13.30 -9.99 0.51
N SER A 179 13.56 -11.31 0.46
CA SER A 179 14.50 -11.85 -0.53
C SER A 179 14.09 -11.48 -1.97
N PRO A 180 15.05 -11.26 -2.88
CA PRO A 180 14.73 -11.02 -4.27
C PRO A 180 13.83 -12.11 -4.84
N VAL A 181 12.89 -11.68 -5.68
CA VAL A 181 11.85 -12.55 -6.22
C VAL A 181 12.21 -12.99 -7.63
N LYS A 182 11.65 -14.11 -8.07
CA LYS A 182 12.00 -14.76 -9.33
C LYS A 182 10.78 -14.85 -10.26
N PRO A 183 10.50 -13.85 -11.11
CA PRO A 183 9.48 -13.97 -12.16
C PRO A 183 9.91 -14.90 -13.29
N ASP A 184 8.98 -15.68 -13.82
CA ASP A 184 9.24 -16.59 -14.95
C ASP A 184 9.50 -15.80 -16.24
N LEU A 185 8.59 -14.87 -16.56
CA LEU A 185 8.77 -13.89 -17.64
C LEU A 185 8.51 -12.48 -17.10
N VAL A 186 9.01 -11.49 -17.83
CA VAL A 186 8.85 -10.07 -17.49
C VAL A 186 8.61 -9.25 -18.74
N GLY A 187 7.71 -8.29 -18.62
CA GLY A 187 7.45 -7.25 -19.61
C GLY A 187 8.03 -5.92 -19.18
N GLY A 188 8.74 -5.24 -20.08
CA GLY A 188 9.33 -3.92 -19.82
C GLY A 188 9.76 -3.22 -21.11
N LYS A 189 10.39 -2.05 -20.97
CA LYS A 189 10.80 -1.24 -22.14
C LYS A 189 12.10 -1.75 -22.74
N LYS A 190 12.08 -2.08 -24.04
CA LYS A 190 13.27 -2.45 -24.83
C LYS A 190 14.02 -3.68 -24.28
N PHE A 191 13.30 -4.63 -23.71
CA PHE A 191 13.88 -5.81 -23.09
C PHE A 191 14.51 -6.78 -24.10
N MET A 192 14.06 -6.80 -25.35
CA MET A 192 14.65 -7.64 -26.40
C MET A 192 16.07 -7.24 -26.76
N ALA A 193 16.51 -6.01 -26.44
CA ALA A 193 17.91 -5.60 -26.59
C ALA A 193 18.88 -6.45 -25.73
N PHE A 194 18.37 -7.14 -24.71
CA PHE A 194 19.14 -7.96 -23.78
C PHE A 194 18.85 -9.46 -23.87
N ALA A 195 17.94 -9.85 -24.78
CA ALA A 195 17.52 -11.22 -24.97
C ALA A 195 18.09 -11.83 -26.24
N ASP A 196 18.14 -13.15 -26.32
CA ASP A 196 18.28 -13.81 -27.61
C ASP A 196 16.99 -13.65 -28.44
N SER A 197 17.15 -13.35 -29.73
CA SER A 197 16.00 -13.16 -30.61
C SER A 197 15.17 -14.43 -30.74
N ASP A 198 15.82 -15.59 -30.69
CA ASP A 198 15.19 -16.85 -31.07
C ASP A 198 14.41 -17.46 -29.90
N ASP A 199 14.91 -17.36 -28.67
CA ASP A 199 14.28 -17.97 -27.49
C ASP A 199 13.77 -16.98 -26.43
N CYS A 200 13.92 -15.68 -26.70
CA CYS A 200 13.56 -14.57 -25.81
C CYS A 200 14.22 -14.65 -24.42
N LYS A 201 15.27 -15.45 -24.21
CA LYS A 201 15.93 -15.58 -22.90
C LYS A 201 16.95 -14.48 -22.68
N VAL A 202 16.98 -13.99 -21.43
CA VAL A 202 17.97 -13.01 -21.01
C VAL A 202 19.38 -13.59 -21.02
N LYS A 203 20.29 -12.95 -21.77
CA LYS A 203 21.71 -13.32 -21.84
C LYS A 203 22.46 -13.00 -20.56
N SER A 204 22.44 -11.73 -20.14
CA SER A 204 23.23 -11.27 -18.99
C SER A 204 22.61 -10.10 -18.22
N ALA A 205 21.43 -9.64 -18.60
CA ALA A 205 20.79 -8.53 -17.91
C ALA A 205 20.30 -8.94 -16.52
N ARG A 206 20.56 -8.03 -15.59
CA ARG A 206 20.01 -8.03 -14.24
C ARG A 206 18.84 -7.06 -14.23
N LEU A 207 17.66 -7.53 -13.81
CA LEU A 207 16.45 -6.72 -13.78
C LEU A 207 16.08 -6.32 -12.36
N TYR A 208 15.40 -5.18 -12.28
CA TYR A 208 15.04 -4.51 -11.05
C TYR A 208 13.55 -4.15 -11.11
N TRP A 209 12.91 -4.15 -9.95
CA TRP A 209 11.61 -3.48 -9.79
C TRP A 209 11.83 -1.96 -9.80
N ASN A 210 12.80 -1.48 -9.01
CA ASN A 210 13.22 -0.09 -8.90
C ASN A 210 14.72 0.03 -9.25
N PRO A 211 15.06 0.30 -10.52
CA PRO A 211 16.44 0.34 -10.95
C PRO A 211 17.22 1.49 -10.29
N PRO A 212 18.51 1.26 -9.91
CA PRO A 212 19.34 2.29 -9.31
C PRO A 212 19.77 3.39 -10.31
N ASP A 213 19.78 3.07 -11.61
CA ASP A 213 20.08 4.01 -12.70
C ASP A 213 18.82 4.29 -13.52
N LYS A 214 18.53 5.57 -13.76
CA LYS A 214 17.40 6.04 -14.58
C LYS A 214 17.44 5.56 -16.04
N ASN A 215 18.60 5.14 -16.54
CA ASN A 215 18.76 4.59 -17.88
C ASN A 215 18.36 3.11 -17.97
N MET A 216 18.17 2.44 -16.83
CA MET A 216 17.72 1.06 -16.80
C MET A 216 16.19 1.00 -16.79
N SER A 217 15.64 0.06 -17.54
CA SER A 217 14.19 -0.14 -17.62
C SER A 217 13.71 -0.99 -16.43
N PRO A 218 12.72 -0.52 -15.63
CA PRO A 218 12.11 -1.34 -14.59
C PRO A 218 11.25 -2.47 -15.19
N ILE A 219 10.97 -3.50 -14.39
CA ILE A 219 9.92 -4.47 -14.68
C ILE A 219 8.56 -3.76 -14.62
N LEU A 220 7.77 -3.84 -15.69
CA LEU A 220 6.44 -3.21 -15.77
C LEU A 220 5.30 -4.22 -15.63
N LEU A 221 5.46 -5.41 -16.24
CA LEU A 221 4.45 -6.46 -16.29
C LEU A 221 5.09 -7.82 -16.01
N PRO A 222 5.21 -8.24 -14.74
CA PRO A 222 5.66 -9.58 -14.42
C PRO A 222 4.63 -10.62 -14.91
N VAL A 223 5.12 -11.80 -15.28
CA VAL A 223 4.32 -12.93 -15.73
C VAL A 223 4.69 -14.14 -14.91
N GLU A 224 3.67 -14.80 -14.35
CA GLU A 224 3.83 -16.04 -13.61
C GLU A 224 3.23 -17.21 -14.37
N VAL A 225 3.94 -18.34 -14.37
CA VAL A 225 3.51 -19.59 -14.96
C VAL A 225 3.48 -20.68 -13.89
N LYS A 226 2.32 -21.31 -13.68
CA LYS A 226 2.17 -22.46 -12.76
C LYS A 226 1.17 -23.46 -13.32
N ASP A 227 1.02 -24.61 -12.68
CA ASP A 227 -0.01 -25.60 -13.01
C ASP A 227 -1.31 -25.43 -12.19
N ASN A 228 -1.29 -24.51 -11.22
CA ASN A 228 -2.37 -24.27 -10.27
C ASN A 228 -2.57 -22.77 -10.00
N TRP A 229 -3.81 -22.31 -10.15
CA TRP A 229 -4.19 -20.90 -9.94
C TRP A 229 -3.91 -20.38 -8.54
N ILE A 230 -4.06 -21.22 -7.50
CA ILE A 230 -3.84 -20.77 -6.13
C ILE A 230 -2.38 -20.36 -5.92
N GLU A 231 -1.44 -21.19 -6.37
CA GLU A 231 -0.01 -20.89 -6.24
C GLU A 231 0.41 -19.74 -7.14
N LEU A 232 -0.13 -19.71 -8.36
CA LEU A 232 0.07 -18.63 -9.31
C LEU A 232 -0.33 -17.28 -8.71
N VAL A 233 -1.55 -17.18 -8.20
CA VAL A 233 -2.09 -15.93 -7.65
C VAL A 233 -1.29 -15.48 -6.43
N CYS A 234 -0.89 -16.40 -5.55
CA CYS A 234 -0.04 -16.05 -4.40
C CYS A 234 1.32 -15.50 -4.84
N GLN A 235 1.92 -16.07 -5.88
CA GLN A 235 3.20 -15.59 -6.42
C GLN A 235 3.03 -14.26 -7.15
N ALA A 236 1.98 -14.12 -7.95
CA ALA A 236 1.62 -12.88 -8.63
C ALA A 236 1.39 -11.72 -7.65
N ALA A 237 0.72 -11.98 -6.52
CA ALA A 237 0.51 -11.00 -5.45
C ALA A 237 1.84 -10.51 -4.85
N THR A 238 2.84 -11.39 -4.76
CA THR A 238 4.19 -11.01 -4.32
C THR A 238 4.81 -10.01 -5.31
N TYR A 239 4.69 -10.23 -6.62
CA TYR A 239 5.17 -9.27 -7.62
C TYR A 239 4.39 -7.95 -7.59
N ALA A 240 3.08 -8.02 -7.35
CA ALA A 240 2.26 -6.83 -7.21
C ALA A 240 2.70 -5.97 -6.01
N ARG A 241 3.05 -6.58 -4.88
CA ARG A 241 3.66 -5.89 -3.73
C ARG A 241 4.99 -5.24 -4.11
N CYS A 242 5.84 -5.93 -4.87
CA CYS A 242 7.05 -5.32 -5.40
C CYS A 242 6.73 -4.05 -6.18
N LEU A 243 5.81 -4.11 -7.14
CA LEU A 243 5.38 -2.95 -7.92
C LEU A 243 4.76 -1.83 -7.08
N PHE A 244 4.00 -2.15 -6.03
CA PHE A 244 3.45 -1.15 -5.11
C PHE A 244 4.52 -0.52 -4.22
N SER A 245 5.50 -1.27 -3.73
CA SER A 245 6.59 -0.67 -2.95
C SER A 245 7.47 0.24 -3.81
N THR A 246 7.71 -0.15 -5.08
CA THR A 246 8.40 0.71 -6.04
C THR A 246 7.57 1.89 -6.52
N SER A 247 6.25 1.85 -6.30
CA SER A 247 5.40 2.99 -6.59
C SER A 247 4.17 3.04 -5.66
N PRO A 248 4.30 3.56 -4.43
CA PRO A 248 3.26 3.44 -3.40
C PRO A 248 1.94 4.07 -3.79
N LEU A 249 1.95 5.14 -4.60
CA LEU A 249 0.73 5.83 -5.04
C LEU A 249 0.13 5.25 -6.33
N ARG A 250 0.69 4.16 -6.85
CA ARG A 250 0.07 3.41 -7.95
C ARG A 250 -1.29 2.89 -7.49
N GLN A 251 -2.30 3.10 -8.32
CA GLN A 251 -3.68 2.67 -8.06
C GLN A 251 -3.85 1.16 -8.20
N TYR A 252 -3.11 0.54 -9.14
CA TYR A 252 -3.14 -0.89 -9.36
C TYR A 252 -1.83 -1.42 -9.96
N SER A 253 -1.52 -2.69 -9.66
CA SER A 253 -0.43 -3.46 -10.23
C SER A 253 -0.99 -4.56 -11.12
N LEU A 254 -0.54 -4.63 -12.37
CA LEU A 254 -0.98 -5.64 -13.33
C LEU A 254 0.06 -6.76 -13.42
N VAL A 255 -0.37 -7.99 -13.16
CA VAL A 255 0.43 -9.21 -13.33
C VAL A 255 -0.28 -10.14 -14.31
N LEU A 256 0.48 -10.81 -15.16
CA LEU A 256 -0.06 -11.78 -16.10
C LEU A 256 0.11 -13.19 -15.53
N GLY A 257 -0.94 -14.02 -15.63
CA GLY A 257 -0.91 -15.39 -15.13
C GLY A 257 -1.19 -16.39 -16.22
N TYR A 258 -0.35 -17.41 -16.35
CA TYR A 258 -0.57 -18.53 -17.26
C TYR A 258 -0.58 -19.88 -16.53
N ASN A 259 -1.72 -20.55 -16.53
CA ASN A 259 -1.82 -21.93 -16.09
C ASN A 259 -1.42 -22.86 -17.25
N HIS A 260 -0.19 -23.34 -17.27
CA HIS A 260 0.34 -24.13 -18.39
C HIS A 260 -0.32 -25.51 -18.51
N LYS A 261 -0.83 -26.07 -17.40
CA LYS A 261 -1.52 -27.36 -17.39
C LYS A 261 -2.90 -27.27 -18.03
N GLU A 262 -3.63 -26.19 -17.72
CA GLU A 262 -4.95 -25.93 -18.32
C GLU A 262 -4.85 -25.23 -19.69
N GLY A 263 -3.68 -24.65 -20.01
CA GLY A 263 -3.51 -23.80 -21.18
C GLY A 263 -4.22 -22.45 -21.06
N THR A 264 -4.59 -22.04 -19.85
CA THR A 264 -5.43 -20.86 -19.61
C THR A 264 -4.62 -19.65 -19.11
N PHE A 265 -5.04 -18.46 -19.50
CA PHE A 265 -4.37 -17.19 -19.23
C PHE A 265 -5.31 -16.21 -18.52
N ARG A 266 -4.77 -15.37 -17.63
CA ARG A 266 -5.52 -14.33 -16.93
C ARG A 266 -4.71 -13.03 -16.78
N PHE A 267 -5.44 -11.91 -16.77
CA PHE A 267 -4.94 -10.63 -16.27
C PHE A 267 -5.32 -10.49 -14.80
N LEU A 268 -4.34 -10.24 -13.94
CA LEU A 268 -4.51 -10.10 -12.50
C LEU A 268 -4.24 -8.64 -12.11
N ILE A 269 -5.30 -7.88 -11.84
CA ILE A 269 -5.23 -6.47 -11.44
C ILE A 269 -5.29 -6.41 -9.91
N PHE A 270 -4.13 -6.31 -9.29
CA PHE A 270 -4.03 -6.09 -7.85
C PHE A 270 -4.25 -4.61 -7.55
N HIS A 271 -5.08 -4.32 -6.55
CA HIS A 271 -5.33 -2.98 -6.03
C HIS A 271 -5.32 -3.04 -4.50
N ARG A 272 -5.34 -1.88 -3.84
CA ARG A 272 -5.25 -1.82 -2.37
C ARG A 272 -6.37 -2.60 -1.66
N GLY A 273 -7.55 -2.67 -2.28
CA GLY A 273 -8.67 -3.48 -1.77
C GLY A 273 -8.77 -4.93 -2.28
N GLY A 274 -7.70 -5.53 -2.82
CA GLY A 274 -7.70 -6.95 -3.24
C GLY A 274 -7.34 -7.21 -4.71
N LEU A 275 -7.97 -8.21 -5.32
CA LEU A 275 -7.67 -8.69 -6.68
C LEU A 275 -8.89 -8.64 -7.59
N SER A 276 -8.76 -7.91 -8.71
CA SER A 276 -9.67 -8.00 -9.85
C SER A 276 -9.02 -8.83 -10.97
N ALA A 277 -9.53 -10.03 -11.24
CA ALA A 277 -9.00 -10.93 -12.25
C ALA A 277 -9.88 -10.99 -13.50
N SER A 278 -9.28 -11.26 -14.66
CA SER A 278 -10.06 -11.68 -15.83
C SER A 278 -10.60 -13.09 -15.63
N LEU A 279 -11.67 -13.42 -16.37
CA LEU A 279 -12.03 -14.80 -16.65
C LEU A 279 -10.85 -15.53 -17.34
N PRO A 280 -10.70 -16.85 -17.15
CA PRO A 280 -9.63 -17.62 -17.78
C PRO A 280 -9.82 -17.63 -19.30
N LEU A 281 -8.71 -17.50 -20.02
CA LEU A 281 -8.65 -17.40 -21.46
C LEU A 281 -7.83 -18.54 -22.06
N ASP A 282 -8.35 -19.30 -23.03
CA ASP A 282 -7.54 -20.30 -23.73
C ASP A 282 -6.72 -19.61 -24.84
N LEU A 283 -5.39 -19.67 -24.77
CA LEU A 283 -4.52 -19.05 -25.78
C LEU A 283 -4.54 -19.78 -27.13
N ARG A 284 -5.15 -20.96 -27.21
CA ARG A 284 -5.31 -21.72 -28.45
C ARG A 284 -6.59 -21.36 -29.20
N ASP A 285 -7.51 -20.68 -28.55
CA ASP A 285 -8.77 -20.25 -29.13
C ASP A 285 -8.59 -18.90 -29.88
N GLU A 286 -9.04 -18.85 -31.14
CA GLU A 286 -8.94 -17.64 -31.97
C GLU A 286 -9.85 -16.51 -31.45
N ASP A 287 -11.01 -16.84 -30.88
CA ASP A 287 -11.91 -15.83 -30.31
C ASP A 287 -11.28 -15.15 -29.08
N SER A 288 -10.53 -15.95 -28.31
CA SER A 288 -9.73 -15.50 -27.18
C SER A 288 -8.62 -14.52 -27.58
N HIS A 289 -8.03 -14.66 -28.77
CA HIS A 289 -6.99 -13.74 -29.26
C HIS A 289 -7.50 -12.31 -29.43
N LYS A 290 -8.73 -12.14 -29.92
CA LYS A 290 -9.35 -10.81 -30.06
C LYS A 290 -9.46 -10.12 -28.70
N SER A 291 -9.91 -10.84 -27.69
CA SER A 291 -10.07 -10.30 -26.34
C SER A 291 -8.73 -9.94 -25.71
N LEU A 292 -7.70 -10.77 -25.91
CA LEU A 292 -6.34 -10.49 -25.48
C LEU A 292 -5.76 -9.23 -26.15
N LEU A 293 -5.91 -9.11 -27.47
CA LEU A 293 -5.49 -7.94 -28.24
C LEU A 293 -6.24 -6.68 -27.82
N HIS A 294 -7.50 -6.79 -27.39
CA HIS A 294 -8.26 -5.65 -26.84
C HIS A 294 -7.57 -5.08 -25.60
N VAL A 295 -7.11 -5.96 -24.69
CA VAL A 295 -6.39 -5.54 -23.48
C VAL A 295 -5.01 -4.95 -23.83
N PHE A 296 -4.21 -5.62 -24.66
CA PHE A 296 -2.89 -5.11 -25.04
C PHE A 296 -2.97 -3.78 -25.80
N LEU A 297 -3.91 -3.65 -26.73
CA LEU A 297 -4.13 -2.39 -27.43
C LEU A 297 -4.58 -1.27 -26.46
N SER A 298 -5.34 -1.61 -25.41
CA SER A 298 -5.74 -0.67 -24.37
C SER A 298 -4.53 -0.19 -23.55
N LEU A 299 -3.66 -1.12 -23.11
CA LEU A 299 -2.42 -0.81 -22.39
C LEU A 299 -1.47 0.05 -23.25
N LEU A 300 -1.27 -0.32 -24.51
CA LEU A 300 -0.41 0.43 -25.43
C LEU A 300 -1.00 1.79 -25.82
N SER A 301 -2.30 1.99 -25.64
CA SER A 301 -2.95 3.30 -25.84
C SER A 301 -2.78 4.24 -24.65
N CYS A 302 -2.23 3.78 -23.52
CA CYS A 302 -1.87 4.66 -22.40
C CYS A 302 -0.78 5.64 -22.85
N SER A 303 -1.13 6.92 -22.86
CA SER A 303 -0.25 8.01 -23.32
C SER A 303 0.53 8.65 -22.17
N HIS A 304 -0.02 8.58 -20.95
CA HIS A 304 0.55 9.15 -19.73
C HIS A 304 0.61 8.10 -18.62
N ALA A 305 1.45 8.33 -17.61
CA ALA A 305 1.55 7.48 -16.42
C ALA A 305 0.17 7.28 -15.73
N ARG A 306 -0.63 8.34 -15.62
CA ARG A 306 -1.98 8.29 -15.03
C ARG A 306 -2.94 7.35 -15.77
N ASP A 307 -2.76 7.16 -17.08
CA ASP A 307 -3.59 6.26 -17.86
C ASP A 307 -3.32 4.79 -17.44
N ALA A 308 -2.13 4.53 -16.91
CA ALA A 308 -1.68 3.23 -16.39
C ALA A 308 -1.84 3.10 -14.86
N GLY A 309 -2.64 3.97 -14.23
CA GLY A 309 -2.84 3.96 -12.78
C GLY A 309 -1.62 4.43 -11.98
N ILE A 310 -0.64 5.07 -12.62
CA ILE A 310 0.53 5.65 -11.95
C ILE A 310 0.28 7.15 -11.76
N ALA A 311 0.33 7.66 -10.54
CA ALA A 311 0.03 9.06 -10.25
C ALA A 311 0.96 10.02 -11.03
N ALA A 312 0.45 10.67 -12.08
CA ALA A 312 1.27 11.55 -12.93
C ALA A 312 1.72 12.86 -12.26
N TRP A 313 1.11 13.20 -11.11
CA TRP A 313 1.44 14.36 -10.28
C TRP A 313 2.47 14.05 -9.20
N CYS A 314 2.95 12.80 -9.14
CA CYS A 314 3.88 12.31 -8.14
C CYS A 314 4.94 11.43 -8.79
N ASN A 315 6.23 11.69 -8.53
CA ASN A 315 7.32 10.75 -8.84
C ASN A 315 7.93 10.15 -7.57
N GLU A 316 7.17 10.19 -6.47
CA GLU A 316 7.51 9.77 -5.10
C GLU A 316 8.61 10.57 -4.41
N ARG A 317 9.24 11.49 -5.14
CA ARG A 317 10.15 12.51 -4.61
C ARG A 317 9.58 13.91 -4.69
N GLN A 318 8.65 14.14 -5.62
CA GLN A 318 8.02 15.40 -5.96
C GLN A 318 6.52 15.21 -6.09
N PHE A 319 5.74 15.99 -5.34
CA PHE A 319 4.29 16.04 -5.42
C PHE A 319 3.84 17.40 -5.94
N LYS A 320 2.78 17.43 -6.75
CA LYS A 320 2.06 18.66 -7.09
C LYS A 320 0.79 18.75 -6.26
N LEU A 321 0.83 19.56 -5.20
CA LEU A 321 -0.31 19.76 -4.32
C LEU A 321 -1.19 20.91 -4.86
N PRO A 322 -2.51 20.70 -5.02
CA PRO A 322 -3.41 21.78 -5.42
C PRO A 322 -3.49 22.82 -4.31
N VAL A 323 -3.39 24.10 -4.67
CA VAL A 323 -3.61 25.21 -3.73
C VAL A 323 -4.97 25.82 -4.02
N ASP A 324 -5.74 26.07 -2.96
CA ASP A 324 -7.04 26.70 -3.09
C ASP A 324 -6.84 28.21 -3.33
N ASN A 325 -6.72 28.58 -4.60
CA ASN A 325 -6.69 29.96 -5.04
C ASN A 325 -7.85 30.13 -6.03
N SER A 326 -8.87 30.91 -5.65
CA SER A 326 -10.17 30.99 -6.35
C SER A 326 -10.08 31.39 -7.82
N ASP A 327 -8.95 31.94 -8.24
CA ASP A 327 -8.82 32.62 -9.53
C ASP A 327 -7.92 31.85 -10.53
N LYS A 328 -7.11 30.86 -10.10
CA LYS A 328 -6.29 30.01 -10.98
C LYS A 328 -5.95 28.65 -10.33
N PRO A 329 -5.90 27.55 -11.11
CA PRO A 329 -5.35 26.28 -10.63
C PRO A 329 -3.83 26.39 -10.50
N ASP A 330 -3.36 26.94 -9.39
CA ASP A 330 -1.95 26.88 -8.98
C ASP A 330 -1.69 25.60 -8.21
N TYR A 331 -0.51 25.04 -8.43
CA TYR A 331 0.01 23.88 -7.70
C TYR A 331 1.32 24.28 -7.02
N VAL A 332 1.58 23.73 -5.84
CA VAL A 332 2.88 23.80 -5.19
C VAL A 332 3.61 22.50 -5.46
N ASP A 333 4.83 22.61 -6.00
CA ASP A 333 5.77 21.50 -6.02
C ASP A 333 6.28 21.27 -4.60
N ALA A 334 6.13 20.04 -4.09
CA ALA A 334 6.65 19.62 -2.80
C ALA A 334 7.69 18.51 -3.01
N ASN A 335 8.96 18.79 -2.70
CA ASN A 335 10.07 17.85 -2.66
C ASN A 335 10.30 17.28 -1.24
N VAL A 336 10.79 16.05 -1.13
CA VAL A 336 11.18 15.45 0.15
C VAL A 336 12.68 15.71 0.43
N ASP A 337 13.03 16.70 1.28
CA ASP A 337 14.39 16.91 1.86
C ASP A 337 14.38 16.77 3.40
N GLU A 338 15.23 17.36 4.27
CA GLU A 338 15.40 17.08 5.73
C GLU A 338 14.74 18.07 6.74
N ILE A 339 14.56 17.63 8.01
CA ILE A 339 13.57 17.94 9.09
C ILE A 339 12.41 16.91 9.20
N LEU A 340 12.72 15.78 9.83
CA LEU A 340 11.79 14.68 10.05
C LEU A 340 10.86 14.90 11.27
N HIS A 341 11.38 15.48 12.35
CA HIS A 341 10.70 15.48 13.65
C HIS A 341 9.59 16.53 13.75
N ASP A 342 9.78 17.74 13.20
CA ASP A 342 8.72 18.75 13.16
C ASP A 342 7.55 18.30 12.28
N ALA A 343 7.84 17.61 11.16
CA ALA A 343 6.81 17.04 10.30
C ALA A 343 6.01 15.95 11.03
N VAL A 344 6.70 15.07 11.78
CA VAL A 344 6.06 14.05 12.61
C VAL A 344 5.22 14.69 13.74
N LEU A 345 5.73 15.72 14.42
CA LEU A 345 4.97 16.43 15.44
C LEU A 345 3.71 17.09 14.85
N HIS A 346 3.81 17.76 13.71
CA HIS A 346 2.64 18.34 13.04
C HIS A 346 1.63 17.27 12.62
N ALA A 347 2.10 16.12 12.10
CA ALA A 347 1.22 15.00 11.79
C ALA A 347 0.55 14.42 13.06
N MET A 348 1.26 14.33 14.18
CA MET A 348 0.69 13.93 15.48
C MET A 348 -0.34 14.94 15.99
N LEU A 349 -0.15 16.24 15.78
CA LEU A 349 -1.15 17.27 16.10
C LEU A 349 -2.40 17.14 15.21
N GLY A 350 -2.23 16.83 13.92
CA GLY A 350 -3.33 16.48 13.03
C GLY A 350 -4.09 15.24 13.50
N TRP A 351 -3.37 14.19 13.89
CA TRP A 351 -3.94 12.97 14.48
C TRP A 351 -4.64 13.23 15.82
N LEU A 352 -4.10 14.10 16.66
CA LEU A 352 -4.72 14.48 17.92
C LEU A 352 -6.03 15.24 17.67
N ALA A 353 -6.09 16.09 16.64
CA ALA A 353 -7.33 16.75 16.24
C ALA A 353 -8.40 15.73 15.79
N ILE A 354 -8.00 14.65 15.09
CA ILE A 354 -8.88 13.53 14.76
C ILE A 354 -9.39 12.85 16.06
N CYS A 355 -8.52 12.61 17.04
CA CYS A 355 -8.90 12.06 18.35
C CYS A 355 -9.89 12.95 19.10
N GLN A 356 -9.75 14.28 19.02
CA GLN A 356 -10.69 15.24 19.61
C GLN A 356 -12.08 15.20 18.97
N GLU A 357 -12.22 14.61 17.78
CA GLU A 357 -13.50 14.33 17.13
C GLU A 357 -14.03 12.91 17.43
N GLU A 358 -13.46 12.23 18.43
CA GLU A 358 -13.79 10.85 18.81
C GLU A 358 -13.54 9.83 17.68
N LEU A 359 -12.49 10.08 16.87
CA LEU A 359 -12.04 9.21 15.79
C LEU A 359 -10.62 8.68 16.07
N GLN A 360 -10.29 7.49 15.55
CA GLN A 360 -8.93 6.94 15.58
C GLN A 360 -8.51 6.48 14.21
N HIS A 361 -7.24 6.72 13.84
CA HIS A 361 -6.73 6.53 12.49
C HIS A 361 -6.47 5.06 12.13
N ARG A 362 -5.86 4.29 13.04
CA ARG A 362 -5.54 2.86 12.93
C ARG A 362 -4.59 2.42 11.81
N ASP A 363 -4.23 3.30 10.87
CA ASP A 363 -3.25 3.02 9.82
C ASP A 363 -2.19 4.12 9.68
N VAL A 364 -1.54 4.48 10.79
CA VAL A 364 -0.40 5.40 10.75
C VAL A 364 0.81 4.66 10.16
N SER A 365 1.36 5.16 9.05
CA SER A 365 2.48 4.53 8.34
C SER A 365 3.34 5.57 7.62
N VAL A 366 4.50 5.17 7.07
CA VAL A 366 5.33 6.07 6.26
C VAL A 366 4.63 6.56 4.99
N GLY A 367 3.63 5.81 4.49
CA GLY A 367 2.80 6.22 3.36
C GLY A 367 1.73 7.26 3.73
N ASN A 368 1.36 7.31 5.00
CA ASN A 368 0.23 8.10 5.50
C ASN A 368 0.65 9.30 6.34
N VAL A 369 1.91 9.39 6.75
CA VAL A 369 2.52 10.57 7.38
C VAL A 369 3.32 11.32 6.33
N LEU A 370 2.76 12.42 5.85
CA LEU A 370 3.38 13.23 4.80
C LEU A 370 4.15 14.39 5.40
N ARG A 371 5.29 14.67 4.78
CA ARG A 371 6.07 15.85 5.02
C ARG A 371 5.96 16.82 3.86
N LEU A 372 5.90 18.11 4.18
CA LEU A 372 6.02 19.21 3.24
C LEU A 372 7.48 19.67 3.12
N GLU A 373 7.86 20.04 1.89
CA GLU A 373 9.16 20.70 1.64
C GLU A 373 9.21 22.07 2.30
N ASN A 374 8.15 22.83 2.07
CA ASN A 374 7.99 24.20 2.51
C ASN A 374 6.83 24.25 3.48
N PRO A 375 6.96 24.91 4.64
CA PRO A 375 5.86 25.06 5.57
C PRO A 375 4.68 25.77 4.92
N VAL A 376 3.48 25.21 5.07
CA VAL A 376 2.21 25.77 4.57
C VAL A 376 1.44 26.41 5.71
N GLU A 377 0.82 27.55 5.44
CA GLU A 377 -0.03 28.24 6.42
C GLU A 377 -1.31 27.44 6.68
N MET A 378 -1.53 27.05 7.92
CA MET A 378 -2.68 26.28 8.41
C MET A 378 -3.21 26.93 9.70
N PRO A 379 -4.51 26.74 10.03
CA PRO A 379 -5.01 27.15 11.33
C PRO A 379 -4.19 26.53 12.46
N SER A 380 -3.89 27.32 13.49
CA SER A 380 -3.23 26.79 14.70
C SER A 380 -4.05 25.65 15.30
N PHE A 381 -3.36 24.63 15.80
CA PHE A 381 -3.98 23.56 16.56
C PHE A 381 -4.79 24.13 17.74
N LYS A 382 -6.00 23.61 17.94
CA LYS A 382 -6.93 24.10 18.99
C LYS A 382 -7.30 22.99 19.95
N PHE A 383 -7.06 23.25 21.23
CA PHE A 383 -7.62 22.45 22.30
C PHE A 383 -9.14 22.71 22.38
N LYS A 384 -9.92 21.64 22.37
CA LYS A 384 -11.38 21.72 22.53
C LYS A 384 -11.69 22.00 24.00
N SER A 385 -12.41 23.09 24.25
CA SER A 385 -12.72 23.56 25.62
C SER A 385 -13.69 22.63 26.38
N ASP A 386 -14.51 21.88 25.64
CA ASP A 386 -15.49 20.91 26.13
C ASP A 386 -14.88 19.54 26.49
N ILE A 387 -13.58 19.34 26.26
CA ILE A 387 -12.88 18.11 26.69
C ILE A 387 -12.93 17.94 28.22
N ALA A 388 -12.90 19.05 28.96
CA ALA A 388 -13.04 19.03 30.41
C ALA A 388 -14.42 18.48 30.86
N ASP A 389 -15.48 18.74 30.09
CA ASP A 389 -16.83 18.24 30.37
C ASP A 389 -16.97 16.75 30.04
N LEU A 390 -16.29 16.29 28.97
CA LEU A 390 -16.23 14.88 28.59
C LEU A 390 -15.58 14.01 29.69
N ILE A 391 -14.63 14.59 30.43
CA ILE A 391 -13.82 13.91 31.43
C ILE A 391 -14.36 14.12 32.85
N GLY A 392 -14.98 15.26 33.14
CA GLY A 392 -15.55 15.60 34.45
C GLY A 392 -16.70 14.68 34.90
N THR A 393 -17.25 13.87 34.00
CA THR A 393 -18.26 12.86 34.32
C THR A 393 -17.69 11.56 34.87
N LEU A 394 -16.37 11.38 34.80
CA LEU A 394 -15.69 10.16 35.21
C LEU A 394 -14.87 10.43 36.47
N SER A 395 -15.26 9.82 37.60
CA SER A 395 -14.41 9.71 38.80
C SER A 395 -13.22 8.76 38.59
N LEU A 396 -12.66 8.73 37.37
CA LEU A 396 -11.45 8.00 37.01
C LEU A 396 -10.20 8.63 37.61
N SER A 397 -10.31 9.81 38.25
CA SER A 397 -9.17 10.52 38.85
C SER A 397 -8.43 9.71 39.92
N GLU A 398 -9.07 8.70 40.51
CA GLU A 398 -8.41 7.79 41.46
C GLU A 398 -7.54 6.73 40.76
N THR A 399 -7.89 6.33 39.53
CA THR A 399 -7.21 5.28 38.74
C THR A 399 -6.23 5.83 37.69
N LEU A 400 -6.53 7.00 37.10
CA LEU A 400 -5.66 7.64 36.13
C LEU A 400 -4.59 8.46 36.87
N PRO A 401 -3.29 8.22 36.61
CA PRO A 401 -2.22 8.95 37.29
C PRO A 401 -2.02 10.37 36.74
N PHE A 402 -2.76 10.76 35.70
CA PHE A 402 -2.70 12.07 35.06
C PHE A 402 -4.08 12.52 34.61
N THR A 403 -4.29 13.84 34.56
CA THR A 403 -5.51 14.45 34.00
C THR A 403 -5.26 14.99 32.60
N VAL A 404 -6.29 15.02 31.74
CA VAL A 404 -6.14 15.61 30.40
C VAL A 404 -5.84 17.09 30.46
N THR A 405 -6.39 17.82 31.43
CA THR A 405 -6.05 19.23 31.65
C THR A 405 -4.55 19.42 31.92
N GLU A 406 -3.94 18.54 32.72
CA GLU A 406 -2.50 18.55 32.94
C GLU A 406 -1.72 18.24 31.65
N GLN A 407 -2.16 17.25 30.87
CA GLN A 407 -1.50 16.91 29.60
C GLN A 407 -1.65 18.02 28.54
N ILE A 408 -2.80 18.70 28.51
CA ILE A 408 -3.02 19.89 27.68
C ILE A 408 -2.03 20.99 28.08
N ALA A 409 -1.93 21.31 29.37
CA ALA A 409 -1.01 22.34 29.84
C ALA A 409 0.46 22.00 29.54
N ARG A 410 0.84 20.71 29.70
CA ARG A 410 2.17 20.21 29.30
C ARG A 410 2.41 20.41 27.80
N LEU A 411 1.45 20.02 26.97
CA LEU A 411 1.58 20.13 25.52
C LEU A 411 1.61 21.59 25.07
N GLU A 412 0.74 22.45 25.59
CA GLU A 412 0.74 23.90 25.32
C GLU A 412 2.10 24.53 25.61
N SER A 413 2.68 24.21 26.76
CA SER A 413 4.00 24.70 27.15
C SER A 413 5.09 24.26 26.17
N SER A 414 5.14 22.97 25.80
CA SER A 414 6.16 22.47 24.87
C SER A 414 5.95 22.97 23.45
N LEU A 415 4.71 23.12 22.97
CA LEU A 415 4.44 23.72 21.65
C LEU A 415 4.91 25.18 21.58
N ALA A 416 4.75 25.94 22.67
CA ALA A 416 5.25 27.31 22.76
C ALA A 416 6.79 27.36 22.72
N GLU A 417 7.48 26.48 23.45
CA GLU A 417 8.94 26.42 23.49
C GLU A 417 9.53 25.98 22.13
N LEU A 418 8.90 24.98 21.50
CA LEU A 418 9.23 24.53 20.15
C LEU A 418 8.84 25.54 19.06
N LYS A 419 8.15 26.63 19.41
CA LYS A 419 7.66 27.68 18.48
C LYS A 419 6.79 27.11 17.37
N VAL A 420 6.03 26.05 17.67
CA VAL A 420 5.02 25.50 16.77
C VAL A 420 3.99 26.59 16.49
N ASN A 421 3.78 26.89 15.22
CA ASN A 421 2.93 27.99 14.78
C ASN A 421 2.02 27.54 13.63
N THR A 422 1.44 28.48 12.90
CA THR A 422 0.54 28.21 11.77
C THR A 422 1.26 27.59 10.56
N ARG A 423 2.60 27.59 10.53
CA ARG A 423 3.39 27.03 9.44
C ARG A 423 3.60 25.53 9.63
N CYS A 424 2.68 24.76 9.08
CA CYS A 424 2.65 23.30 9.15
C CYS A 424 3.67 22.67 8.19
N LEU A 425 4.44 21.69 8.67
CA LEU A 425 5.45 20.93 7.91
C LEU A 425 5.07 19.46 7.68
N GLY A 426 4.01 18.95 8.30
CA GLY A 426 3.61 17.57 8.12
C GLY A 426 2.17 17.33 8.51
N PHE A 427 1.56 16.33 7.88
CA PHE A 427 0.15 16.02 8.08
C PHE A 427 -0.08 14.52 7.88
N ILE A 428 -1.18 14.05 8.46
CA ILE A 428 -1.61 12.66 8.32
C ILE A 428 -2.73 12.58 7.27
N ILE A 429 -2.72 11.52 6.47
CA ILE A 429 -3.71 11.23 5.42
C ILE A 429 -4.21 9.79 5.52
N ASP A 430 -5.17 9.44 4.66
CA ASP A 430 -5.67 8.08 4.47
C ASP A 430 -6.40 7.52 5.71
N GLY A 431 -7.50 8.19 6.05
CA GLY A 431 -8.41 7.79 7.11
C GLY A 431 -9.39 6.67 6.73
N ASP A 432 -9.15 5.92 5.65
CA ASP A 432 -10.07 4.86 5.19
C ASP A 432 -10.22 3.73 6.22
N MET A 433 -9.20 3.54 7.06
CA MET A 433 -9.19 2.58 8.17
C MET A 433 -9.60 3.20 9.51
N ALA A 434 -9.98 4.48 9.52
CA ALA A 434 -10.36 5.17 10.73
C ALA A 434 -11.68 4.65 11.29
N VAL A 435 -11.83 4.72 12.61
CA VAL A 435 -13.04 4.29 13.32
C VAL A 435 -13.62 5.39 14.18
N ASP A 436 -14.94 5.40 14.26
CA ASP A 436 -15.71 6.25 15.16
C ASP A 436 -15.87 5.57 16.52
N TRP A 437 -15.28 6.17 17.56
CA TRP A 437 -15.35 5.68 18.94
C TRP A 437 -16.77 5.55 19.47
N LYS A 438 -17.75 6.24 18.87
CA LYS A 438 -19.16 6.11 19.23
C LYS A 438 -19.69 4.72 19.02
N THR A 439 -19.20 4.05 17.98
CA THR A 439 -19.62 2.70 17.58
C THR A 439 -18.55 1.65 17.88
N TYR A 440 -17.30 2.08 18.04
CA TYR A 440 -16.15 1.20 18.24
C TYR A 440 -16.21 0.39 19.54
N PHE A 441 -16.77 0.94 20.62
CA PHE A 441 -16.86 0.28 21.92
C PHE A 441 -18.18 -0.46 22.15
N ASP A 442 -19.05 -0.52 21.13
CA ASP A 442 -20.33 -1.21 21.25
C ASP A 442 -20.13 -2.74 21.24
N ALA A 443 -21.10 -3.48 21.79
CA ALA A 443 -21.08 -4.94 21.85
C ALA A 443 -20.98 -5.65 20.48
N ASN A 444 -21.15 -4.90 19.38
CA ASN A 444 -21.08 -5.38 18.01
C ASN A 444 -19.71 -5.17 17.35
N HIS A 445 -18.71 -4.62 18.06
CA HIS A 445 -17.37 -4.49 17.50
C HIS A 445 -16.79 -5.88 17.18
N ASP A 446 -16.42 -6.08 15.93
CA ASP A 446 -15.98 -7.38 15.39
C ASP A 446 -14.53 -7.73 15.74
N GLY A 447 -13.83 -6.86 16.47
CA GLY A 447 -12.44 -7.06 16.82
C GLY A 447 -11.49 -6.86 15.63
N THR A 448 -11.93 -6.17 14.57
CA THR A 448 -11.07 -5.85 13.43
C THR A 448 -9.81 -5.14 13.91
N ARG A 449 -8.69 -5.54 13.31
CA ARG A 449 -7.36 -4.97 13.53
C ARG A 449 -6.91 -4.41 12.21
N SER A 450 -6.54 -3.13 12.20
CA SER A 450 -6.14 -2.42 10.99
C SER A 450 -4.74 -1.88 11.15
N GLY A 451 -4.11 -1.61 10.02
CA GLY A 451 -2.83 -0.94 9.94
C GLY A 451 -1.86 -1.61 8.99
N THR A 452 -0.82 -0.88 8.64
CA THR A 452 0.32 -1.36 7.90
C THR A 452 1.21 -2.19 8.83
N PHE A 453 1.42 -3.46 8.50
CA PHE A 453 1.99 -4.47 9.40
C PHE A 453 3.36 -4.09 9.99
N GLU A 454 4.17 -3.37 9.22
CA GLU A 454 5.51 -2.88 9.57
C GLU A 454 5.49 -1.76 10.63
N PHE A 455 4.35 -1.06 10.76
CA PHE A 455 4.19 0.09 11.67
C PHE A 455 3.26 -0.19 12.84
N MET A 456 2.47 -1.27 12.81
CA MET A 456 1.66 -1.68 13.96
C MET A 456 2.50 -1.81 15.25
N SER A 457 1.90 -1.49 16.40
CA SER A 457 2.50 -1.76 17.72
C SER A 457 2.83 -3.24 17.90
N ASP A 458 3.79 -3.54 18.78
CA ASP A 458 4.17 -4.93 19.07
C ASP A 458 2.96 -5.75 19.57
N LYS A 459 2.15 -5.20 20.48
CA LYS A 459 0.93 -5.85 21.00
C LYS A 459 -0.15 -6.04 19.94
N LEU A 460 -0.37 -5.06 19.07
CA LEU A 460 -1.33 -5.18 17.96
C LEU A 460 -0.89 -6.31 17.01
N ARG A 461 0.40 -6.40 16.68
CA ARG A 461 0.94 -7.50 15.85
C ARG A 461 0.80 -8.85 16.53
N GLU A 462 1.13 -8.96 17.81
CA GLU A 462 0.95 -10.19 18.58
C GLU A 462 -0.52 -10.63 18.59
N SER A 463 -1.42 -9.67 18.75
CA SER A 463 -2.86 -9.93 18.78
C SER A 463 -3.35 -10.62 17.50
N LEU A 464 -2.75 -10.33 16.32
CA LEU A 464 -3.09 -10.96 15.04
C LEU A 464 -3.00 -12.49 15.09
N TYR A 465 -2.17 -13.04 15.98
CA TYR A 465 -1.99 -14.48 16.15
C TYR A 465 -2.82 -15.09 17.28
N LEU A 466 -3.53 -14.26 18.06
CA LEU A 466 -4.35 -14.68 19.18
C LEU A 466 -5.83 -14.69 18.80
N PRO A 467 -6.60 -15.74 19.18
CA PRO A 467 -8.02 -15.88 18.85
C PRO A 467 -8.93 -15.00 19.72
N ARG A 468 -8.38 -13.99 20.39
CA ARG A 468 -9.11 -13.12 21.33
C ARG A 468 -9.39 -11.77 20.69
N THR A 469 -10.52 -11.16 21.00
CA THR A 469 -10.78 -9.77 20.62
C THR A 469 -9.67 -8.87 21.17
N TYR A 470 -9.19 -7.96 20.32
CA TYR A 470 -8.21 -6.93 20.69
C TYR A 470 -8.84 -5.58 20.47
N ILE A 471 -8.77 -4.71 21.47
CA ILE A 471 -9.22 -3.32 21.35
C ILE A 471 -7.99 -2.52 20.93
N GLN A 472 -7.94 -2.13 19.66
CA GLN A 472 -6.85 -1.31 19.13
C GLN A 472 -6.97 0.09 19.73
N SER A 473 -5.98 0.49 20.51
CA SER A 473 -5.98 1.73 21.30
C SER A 473 -5.27 2.89 20.60
N THR A 474 -5.46 4.10 21.08
CA THR A 474 -4.68 5.26 20.61
C THR A 474 -3.18 5.14 20.90
N VAL A 475 -2.78 4.31 21.87
CA VAL A 475 -1.38 3.97 22.11
C VAL A 475 -0.79 3.16 20.95
N ASP A 476 -1.61 2.37 20.24
CA ASP A 476 -1.17 1.66 19.04
C ASP A 476 -0.84 2.62 17.89
N ASP A 477 -1.61 3.69 17.72
CA ASP A 477 -1.33 4.75 16.74
C ASP A 477 -0.07 5.54 17.12
N LEU A 478 0.12 5.85 18.42
CA LEU A 478 1.33 6.51 18.93
C LEU A 478 2.59 5.65 18.73
N ALA A 479 2.49 4.34 18.98
CA ALA A 479 3.58 3.40 18.67
C ALA A 479 3.86 3.36 17.15
N SER A 480 2.82 3.48 16.33
CA SER A 480 2.97 3.54 14.88
C SER A 480 3.72 4.81 14.44
N PHE A 481 3.44 5.97 15.04
CA PHE A 481 4.26 7.18 14.83
C PHE A 481 5.72 7.00 15.22
N TYR A 482 6.00 6.31 16.34
CA TYR A 482 7.36 5.96 16.72
C TYR A 482 8.07 5.15 15.62
N TYR A 483 7.42 4.12 15.07
CA TYR A 483 8.00 3.32 14.00
C TYR A 483 8.14 4.10 12.69
N VAL A 484 7.28 5.08 12.40
CA VAL A 484 7.48 6.04 11.28
C VAL A 484 8.76 6.85 11.51
N GLY A 485 8.95 7.41 12.71
CA GLY A 485 10.17 8.13 13.07
C GLY A 485 11.43 7.26 12.99
N GLN A 486 11.37 6.03 13.50
CA GLN A 486 12.45 5.06 13.40
C GLN A 486 12.78 4.73 11.94
N TRP A 487 11.75 4.46 11.13
CA TRP A 487 11.90 4.15 9.71
C TRP A 487 12.61 5.28 8.98
N ALA A 488 12.09 6.50 9.10
CA ALA A 488 12.67 7.64 8.41
C ALA A 488 14.08 7.98 8.89
N ALA A 489 14.43 7.69 10.15
CA ALA A 489 15.80 7.82 10.63
C ALA A 489 16.77 6.80 9.98
N VAL A 490 16.33 5.55 9.82
CA VAL A 490 17.14 4.43 9.31
C VAL A 490 17.24 4.43 7.78
N PHE A 491 16.17 4.86 7.10
CA PHE A 491 16.09 4.93 5.64
C PHE A 491 16.51 6.28 5.07
N ASN A 492 17.03 7.19 5.91
CA ASN A 492 17.61 8.44 5.44
C ASN A 492 18.78 8.15 4.46
N PRO A 493 18.84 8.85 3.30
CA PRO A 493 19.83 8.59 2.25
C PRO A 493 21.22 9.17 2.51
N SER A 494 21.42 9.95 3.59
CA SER A 494 22.71 10.58 3.94
C SER A 494 23.84 9.60 4.20
N HIS A 495 23.53 8.31 4.44
CA HIS A 495 24.53 7.28 4.69
C HIS A 495 24.16 5.92 4.08
N GLN A 496 25.19 5.18 3.67
CA GLN A 496 25.06 3.80 3.18
C GLN A 496 26.21 2.95 3.74
N SER A 497 25.85 1.79 4.30
CA SER A 497 26.80 0.75 4.72
C SER A 497 26.10 -0.61 4.76
N ASP A 498 26.86 -1.70 4.76
CA ASP A 498 26.30 -3.05 4.93
C ASP A 498 25.57 -3.21 6.28
N MET A 499 26.05 -2.54 7.32
CA MET A 499 25.46 -2.61 8.65
C MET A 499 24.14 -1.83 8.74
N LEU A 500 24.06 -0.68 8.07
CA LEU A 500 22.83 0.09 7.97
C LEU A 500 21.80 -0.63 7.08
N GLU A 501 22.24 -1.30 6.01
CA GLU A 501 21.37 -2.09 5.16
C GLU A 501 20.78 -3.31 5.89
N GLN A 502 21.60 -4.01 6.68
CA GLN A 502 21.11 -5.05 7.59
C GLN A 502 20.09 -4.50 8.59
N LEU A 503 20.34 -3.29 9.13
CA LEU A 503 19.42 -2.65 10.05
C LEU A 503 18.10 -2.30 9.38
N ARG A 504 18.11 -1.75 8.15
CA ARG A 504 16.92 -1.50 7.31
C ARG A 504 16.10 -2.77 7.10
N ASN A 505 16.76 -3.87 6.72
CA ASN A 505 16.11 -5.17 6.55
C ASN A 505 15.47 -5.69 7.84
N HIS A 506 16.11 -5.48 8.99
CA HIS A 506 15.53 -5.87 10.27
C HIS A 506 14.35 -4.99 10.69
N VAL A 507 14.39 -3.67 10.43
CA VAL A 507 13.27 -2.75 10.69
C VAL A 507 12.04 -3.13 9.85
N ALA A 508 12.22 -3.46 8.57
CA ALA A 508 11.16 -3.92 7.67
C ALA A 508 10.74 -5.39 7.90
N GLY A 509 11.46 -6.11 8.75
CA GLY A 509 11.31 -7.54 8.91
C GLY A 509 10.19 -7.99 9.86
N PRO A 510 10.17 -9.30 10.19
CA PRO A 510 9.28 -9.86 11.21
C PRO A 510 9.47 -9.19 12.58
N LEU A 511 8.46 -9.30 13.44
CA LEU A 511 8.42 -8.66 14.77
C LEU A 511 9.72 -8.82 15.56
N ALA A 512 10.25 -10.04 15.68
CA ALA A 512 11.48 -10.32 16.41
C ALA A 512 12.70 -9.57 15.86
N TRP A 513 12.78 -9.37 14.53
CA TRP A 513 13.87 -8.64 13.90
C TRP A 513 13.70 -7.13 14.08
N ARG A 514 12.46 -6.62 13.99
CA ARG A 514 12.16 -5.21 14.28
C ARG A 514 12.53 -4.88 15.72
N SER A 515 12.13 -5.69 16.71
CA SER A 515 12.49 -5.47 18.11
C SER A 515 14.01 -5.53 18.33
N PHE A 516 14.73 -6.41 17.62
CA PHE A 516 16.19 -6.44 17.63
C PHE A 516 16.80 -5.17 17.02
N ALA A 517 16.27 -4.68 15.89
CA ALA A 517 16.70 -3.44 15.26
C ALA A 517 16.45 -2.23 16.16
N THR A 518 15.25 -2.11 16.73
CA THR A 518 14.88 -1.07 17.70
C THR A 518 15.84 -1.08 18.88
N SER A 519 16.06 -2.25 19.49
CA SER A 519 17.04 -2.41 20.58
C SER A 519 18.44 -1.96 20.17
N ARG A 520 18.87 -2.25 18.95
CA ARG A 520 20.16 -1.81 18.44
C ARG A 520 20.23 -0.29 18.26
N ILE A 521 19.19 0.32 17.68
CA ILE A 521 19.08 1.76 17.44
C ILE A 521 19.13 2.53 18.76
N ILE A 522 18.30 2.17 19.73
CA ILE A 522 18.23 2.87 21.02
C ILE A 522 19.51 2.71 21.85
N ASN A 523 20.35 1.71 21.54
CA ASN A 523 21.65 1.50 22.20
C ASN A 523 22.84 2.04 21.38
N LEU A 524 22.61 2.72 20.26
CA LEU A 524 23.71 3.37 19.54
C LEU A 524 24.30 4.48 20.42
N SER A 525 25.60 4.38 20.68
CA SER A 525 26.33 5.44 21.37
C SER A 525 26.83 6.49 20.37
N PRO A 526 26.48 7.78 20.53
CA PRO A 526 27.00 8.86 19.69
C PRO A 526 28.52 9.09 19.90
N LYS A 527 29.09 8.54 20.98
CA LYS A 527 30.53 8.65 21.29
C LYS A 527 31.38 7.57 20.64
N THR A 528 30.76 6.59 19.99
CA THR A 528 31.47 5.43 19.43
C THR A 528 31.74 5.65 17.94
N PRO A 529 33.00 5.84 17.53
CA PRO A 529 33.32 6.17 16.14
C PRO A 529 32.87 5.11 15.13
N SER A 530 32.94 3.82 15.49
CA SER A 530 32.49 2.73 14.60
C SER A 530 31.01 2.83 14.30
N HIS A 531 30.17 3.24 15.26
CA HIS A 531 28.74 3.43 14.99
C HIS A 531 28.49 4.53 13.94
N ARG A 532 29.36 5.54 13.83
CA ARG A 532 29.17 6.62 12.85
C ARG A 532 29.47 6.11 11.45
N GLN A 533 30.53 5.31 11.34
CA GLN A 533 30.90 4.64 10.10
C GLN A 533 29.83 3.61 9.68
N ASP A 534 29.27 2.89 10.65
CA ASP A 534 28.30 1.82 10.39
C ASP A 534 26.90 2.36 10.11
N TYR A 535 26.46 3.44 10.75
CA TYR A 535 25.05 3.85 10.74
C TYR A 535 24.79 5.27 10.26
N GLY A 536 25.86 6.05 10.03
CA GLY A 536 25.75 7.44 9.63
C GLY A 536 25.56 8.38 10.81
N LEU A 537 25.85 9.65 10.56
CA LEU A 537 25.72 10.70 11.58
C LEU A 537 24.24 11.03 11.86
N PHE A 538 23.38 11.04 10.83
CA PHE A 538 21.95 11.37 10.99
C PHE A 538 21.25 10.45 12.00
N LEU A 539 21.36 9.12 11.83
CA LEU A 539 20.75 8.16 12.74
C LEU A 539 21.31 8.28 14.17
N GLN A 540 22.59 8.62 14.33
CA GLN A 540 23.17 8.91 15.65
C GLN A 540 22.59 10.17 16.29
N CYS A 541 22.35 11.23 15.50
CA CYS A 541 21.70 12.44 15.98
C CYS A 541 20.24 12.20 16.37
N CYS A 542 19.54 11.30 15.68
CA CYS A 542 18.18 10.88 16.03
C CYS A 542 18.12 9.97 17.27
N GLN A 543 19.21 9.28 17.63
CA GLN A 543 19.18 8.24 18.65
C GLN A 543 18.65 8.71 20.02
N PRO A 544 19.01 9.88 20.58
CA PRO A 544 18.49 10.32 21.88
C PRO A 544 16.97 10.45 21.87
N ILE A 545 16.41 10.98 20.78
CA ILE A 545 14.97 11.13 20.59
C ILE A 545 14.32 9.75 20.45
N LEU A 546 14.85 8.88 19.57
CA LEU A 546 14.29 7.55 19.37
C LEU A 546 14.38 6.68 20.63
N LYS A 547 15.43 6.84 21.45
CA LYS A 547 15.53 6.12 22.72
C LYS A 547 14.46 6.58 23.69
N GLU A 548 14.40 7.88 23.96
CA GLU A 548 13.48 8.40 24.97
C GLU A 548 12.03 8.27 24.54
N TRP A 549 11.76 8.38 23.24
CA TRP A 549 10.43 8.17 22.69
C TRP A 549 10.00 6.70 22.79
N HIS A 550 10.89 5.76 22.49
CA HIS A 550 10.62 4.34 22.71
C HIS A 550 10.29 4.05 24.18
N ASP A 551 11.10 4.55 25.11
CA ASP A 551 10.89 4.35 26.55
C ASP A 551 9.57 4.97 27.03
N SER A 552 9.18 6.13 26.49
CA SER A 552 7.89 6.78 26.74
C SER A 552 6.72 5.94 26.22
N ILE A 553 6.76 5.46 24.97
CA ILE A 553 5.70 4.62 24.39
C ILE A 553 5.56 3.30 25.17
N ASP A 554 6.65 2.63 25.49
CA ASP A 554 6.66 1.39 26.28
C ASP A 554 6.10 1.60 27.70
N SER A 555 6.42 2.73 28.34
CA SER A 555 5.83 3.11 29.63
C SER A 555 4.32 3.39 29.50
N LEU A 556 3.92 4.13 28.46
CA LEU A 556 2.54 4.49 28.20
C LEU A 556 1.68 3.26 27.91
N ASP A 557 2.21 2.32 27.13
CA ASP A 557 1.56 1.06 26.78
C ASP A 557 1.40 0.11 27.98
N ARG A 558 2.42 0.01 28.86
CA ARG A 558 2.26 -0.68 30.14
C ARG A 558 1.15 -0.04 30.98
N ARG A 559 1.17 1.29 31.10
CA ARG A 559 0.19 1.99 31.93
C ARG A 559 -1.23 1.87 31.37
N PHE A 560 -1.39 1.86 30.05
CA PHE A 560 -2.68 1.65 29.40
C PHE A 560 -3.27 0.29 29.77
N VAL A 561 -2.45 -0.76 29.75
CA VAL A 561 -2.88 -2.11 30.17
C VAL A 561 -3.25 -2.13 31.65
N GLU A 562 -2.41 -1.60 32.53
CA GLU A 562 -2.69 -1.54 33.97
C GLU A 562 -4.03 -0.85 34.26
N VAL A 563 -4.25 0.34 33.69
CA VAL A 563 -5.50 1.08 33.89
C VAL A 563 -6.69 0.32 33.30
N THR A 564 -6.53 -0.30 32.12
CA THR A 564 -7.61 -1.09 31.52
C THR A 564 -7.96 -2.29 32.39
N ASP A 565 -6.97 -2.96 32.98
CA ASP A 565 -7.18 -4.10 33.89
C ASP A 565 -7.86 -3.64 35.20
N GLU A 566 -7.43 -2.52 35.78
CA GLU A 566 -8.05 -1.91 36.97
C GLU A 566 -9.51 -1.54 36.72
N LEU A 567 -9.82 -0.92 35.58
CA LEU A 567 -11.18 -0.55 35.20
C LEU A 567 -12.03 -1.78 34.90
N THR A 568 -11.45 -2.78 34.24
CA THR A 568 -12.13 -4.06 33.99
C THR A 568 -12.49 -4.72 35.31
N ALA A 569 -11.60 -4.71 36.30
CA ALA A 569 -11.88 -5.23 37.63
C ALA A 569 -12.92 -4.40 38.39
N HIS A 570 -12.87 -3.06 38.29
CA HIS A 570 -13.79 -2.15 38.96
C HIS A 570 -15.23 -2.26 38.42
N PHE A 571 -15.39 -2.45 37.11
CA PHE A 571 -16.68 -2.50 36.43
C PHE A 571 -17.16 -3.93 36.11
N ASP A 572 -16.77 -4.94 36.92
CA ASP A 572 -17.19 -6.34 36.77
C ASP A 572 -17.02 -6.89 35.33
N GLY A 573 -15.94 -6.51 34.66
CA GLY A 573 -15.61 -6.93 33.31
C GLY A 573 -16.24 -6.09 32.19
N LYS A 574 -16.96 -5.00 32.49
CA LYS A 574 -17.67 -4.19 31.51
C LYS A 574 -17.38 -2.70 31.67
N ILE A 575 -16.30 -2.25 31.04
CA ILE A 575 -16.00 -0.83 30.88
C ILE A 575 -17.02 -0.23 29.88
N ASP A 576 -17.67 0.87 30.24
CA ASP A 576 -18.62 1.55 29.36
C ASP A 576 -17.91 2.39 28.27
N SER A 577 -18.63 2.69 27.19
CA SER A 577 -18.07 3.40 26.04
C SER A 577 -17.54 4.80 26.38
N ASN A 578 -18.13 5.53 27.33
CA ASN A 578 -17.65 6.86 27.69
C ASN A 578 -16.33 6.77 28.48
N THR A 579 -16.20 5.78 29.35
CA THR A 579 -14.93 5.47 30.04
C THR A 579 -13.81 5.18 29.03
N TYR A 580 -14.07 4.34 28.01
CA TYR A 580 -13.08 4.07 26.97
C TYR A 580 -12.70 5.31 26.16
N ARG A 581 -13.67 6.16 25.78
CA ARG A 581 -13.39 7.40 25.03
C ARG A 581 -12.49 8.35 25.82
N SER A 582 -12.78 8.53 27.10
CA SER A 582 -11.95 9.36 27.98
C SER A 582 -10.57 8.76 28.20
N LEU A 583 -10.47 7.43 28.33
CA LEU A 583 -9.20 6.74 28.40
C LEU A 583 -8.36 6.97 27.12
N PHE A 584 -8.96 6.75 25.95
CA PHE A 584 -8.29 6.92 24.66
C PHE A 584 -7.80 8.34 24.46
N LEU A 585 -8.66 9.33 24.71
CA LEU A 585 -8.29 10.75 24.60
C LEU A 585 -7.18 11.12 25.58
N SER A 586 -7.22 10.61 26.82
CA SER A 586 -6.20 10.88 27.82
C SER A 586 -4.83 10.38 27.41
N PHE A 587 -4.76 9.16 26.89
CA PHE A 587 -3.51 8.57 26.42
C PHE A 587 -3.02 9.23 25.13
N SER A 588 -3.92 9.70 24.25
CA SER A 588 -3.54 10.50 23.07
C SER A 588 -2.84 11.79 23.47
N TYR A 589 -3.41 12.56 24.40
CA TYR A 589 -2.78 13.80 24.88
C TYR A 589 -1.43 13.53 25.56
N HIS A 590 -1.36 12.48 26.39
CA HIS A 590 -0.12 12.12 27.08
C HIS A 590 0.99 11.80 26.08
N GLY A 591 0.74 10.91 25.12
CA GLY A 591 1.76 10.52 24.14
C GLY A 591 2.26 11.67 23.27
N VAL A 592 1.38 12.59 22.86
CA VAL A 592 1.77 13.77 22.08
C VAL A 592 2.55 14.77 22.94
N ALA A 593 2.15 14.97 24.21
CA ALA A 593 2.89 15.82 25.14
C ALA A 593 4.29 15.28 25.43
N ASP A 594 4.43 13.97 25.65
CA ASP A 594 5.72 13.31 25.86
C ASP A 594 6.64 13.52 24.66
N PHE A 595 6.14 13.28 23.44
CA PHE A 595 6.95 13.47 22.24
C PHE A 595 7.40 14.93 22.05
N ALA A 596 6.50 15.90 22.26
CA ALA A 596 6.85 17.32 22.20
C ALA A 596 7.96 17.68 23.22
N GLN A 597 7.87 17.16 24.44
CA GLN A 597 8.90 17.38 25.46
C GLN A 597 10.24 16.71 25.13
N ILE A 598 10.22 15.55 24.47
CA ILE A 598 11.43 14.88 23.98
C ILE A 598 12.10 15.74 22.91
N LEU A 599 11.32 16.33 21.99
CA LEU A 599 11.84 17.25 20.99
C LEU A 599 12.39 18.53 21.60
N GLU A 600 11.76 19.06 22.66
CA GLU A 600 12.28 20.22 23.39
C GLU A 600 13.68 19.93 23.96
N ARG A 601 13.87 18.74 24.56
CA ARG A 601 15.15 18.32 25.17
C ARG A 601 16.25 18.07 24.14
N HIS A 602 15.91 17.44 23.01
CA HIS A 602 16.91 16.87 22.10
C HIS A 602 16.94 17.50 20.71
N GLY A 603 15.92 18.26 20.31
CA GLY A 603 15.77 18.83 18.97
C GLY A 603 16.92 19.73 18.56
N ALA A 604 17.54 20.43 19.51
CA ALA A 604 18.74 21.24 19.25
C ALA A 604 19.94 20.40 18.75
N SER A 605 20.06 19.14 19.17
CA SER A 605 21.11 18.23 18.70
C SER A 605 20.92 17.87 17.22
N LEU A 606 19.66 17.79 16.76
CA LEU A 606 19.35 17.58 15.34
C LEU A 606 19.54 18.86 14.52
N ALA A 607 19.12 20.02 15.02
CA ALA A 607 19.36 21.30 14.34
C ALA A 607 20.87 21.62 14.16
N SER A 608 21.75 20.94 14.90
CA SER A 608 23.20 21.01 14.71
C SER A 608 23.71 20.14 13.56
N TYR A 609 22.99 19.07 13.19
CA TYR A 609 23.27 18.23 12.02
C TYR A 609 23.03 19.00 10.72
N ASP A 610 21.89 19.69 10.60
CA ASP A 610 21.52 20.46 9.38
C ASP A 610 22.56 21.53 9.03
N LYS A 611 23.29 22.05 10.04
CA LYS A 611 24.36 23.04 9.86
C LYS A 611 25.71 22.45 9.46
N LEU A 612 25.89 21.13 9.60
CA LEU A 612 27.12 20.41 9.24
C LEU A 612 27.04 19.84 7.82
N ASP A 613 25.84 19.64 7.29
CA ASP A 613 25.59 19.14 5.92
C ASP A 613 25.38 20.29 4.90
N SER A 614 25.06 21.50 5.37
CA SER A 614 25.04 22.75 4.60
C SER A 614 26.43 23.39 4.49
#